data_AF-A0A6P1KYA0-F1
#
_entry.id   AF-A0A6P1KYA0-F1
#
_cell.length_a   1.000
_cell.length_b   1.000
_cell.length_c   1.000
_cell.angle_alpha   90.00
_cell.angle_beta   90.00
_cell.angle_gamma   90.00
#
_symmetry.space_group_name_H-M   'P 1'
#
loop_
_entity.id
_entity.type
_entity.pdbx_description
1 polymer ?
#
loop_
_entity_poly.entity_id
_entity_poly.type
_entity_poly.pdbx_seq_one_letter_code
_entity_poly.pdbx_strand_id
1 'polypeptide(L)'
;MQVISVNVGLPREVLWKGKTVTTGIFKEPVEGQVMMRSLNLDGDRQADLSVHGGKDKAVYAYPFEHYDYWRRKLPDMDLPWGMFGENLTTVGLLEDEVNIGDRFRIGSAEVMVTQPRMPCYKLLIKFGRADIVKQFLDSRLTGFYFSVLQEGQVGNGDTLSLISRDSNNVTVADITRLYARETHDLELLHRAVQVEALPTGWRDYFQQQIEKFKR
;
A
#
# COMPACT_ATOMS: atom_id res chain seq x y z
N MET A 1 3.62 -2.34 -17.15
CA MET A 1 2.85 -2.22 -15.89
C MET A 1 1.44 -1.79 -16.21
N GLN A 2 0.42 -2.39 -15.60
CA GLN A 2 -0.99 -2.10 -15.91
C GLN A 2 -1.89 -2.21 -14.67
N VAL A 3 -2.96 -1.41 -14.61
CA VAL A 3 -4.07 -1.57 -13.67
C VAL A 3 -5.03 -2.60 -14.23
N ILE A 4 -5.29 -3.67 -13.48
CA ILE A 4 -6.25 -4.71 -13.88
C ILE A 4 -7.55 -4.67 -13.08
N SER A 5 -7.57 -3.93 -11.97
CA SER A 5 -8.78 -3.64 -11.20
C SER A 5 -8.67 -2.30 -10.51
N VAL A 6 -9.77 -1.55 -10.54
CA VAL A 6 -10.00 -0.41 -9.63
C VAL A 6 -11.06 -0.84 -8.63
N ASN A 7 -10.72 -0.81 -7.34
CA ASN A 7 -11.60 -1.22 -6.27
C ASN A 7 -11.89 -0.03 -5.35
N VAL A 8 -13.15 0.16 -5.00
CA VAL A 8 -13.59 1.24 -4.10
C VAL A 8 -14.54 0.69 -3.05
N GLY A 9 -14.66 1.38 -1.92
CA GLY A 9 -15.62 1.01 -0.89
C GLY A 9 -15.89 2.12 0.09
N LEU A 10 -17.16 2.32 0.45
CA LEU A 10 -17.52 3.22 1.53
C LEU A 10 -17.34 2.53 2.89
N PRO A 11 -16.92 3.27 3.94
CA PRO A 11 -16.87 2.75 5.28
C PRO A 11 -18.21 2.17 5.70
N ARG A 12 -18.16 0.97 6.25
CA ARG A 12 -19.32 0.29 6.83
C ARG A 12 -19.03 -0.14 8.25
N GLU A 13 -20.10 -0.27 9.02
CA GLU A 13 -20.05 -0.82 10.37
C GLU A 13 -20.02 -2.34 10.32
N VAL A 14 -19.15 -2.94 11.11
CA VAL A 14 -19.07 -4.38 11.30
C VAL A 14 -18.96 -4.71 12.78
N LEU A 15 -19.55 -5.82 13.20
CA LEU A 15 -19.41 -6.33 14.56
C LEU A 15 -18.10 -7.10 14.67
N TRP A 16 -17.19 -6.63 15.53
CA TRP A 16 -15.93 -7.31 15.82
C TRP A 16 -15.70 -7.40 17.32
N LYS A 17 -15.61 -8.63 17.84
CA LYS A 17 -15.45 -8.92 19.28
C LYS A 17 -16.48 -8.18 20.16
N GLY A 18 -17.73 -8.15 19.72
CA GLY A 18 -18.83 -7.50 20.45
C GLY A 18 -18.83 -5.98 20.40
N LYS A 19 -17.98 -5.34 19.58
CA LYS A 19 -17.95 -3.89 19.36
C LYS A 19 -18.22 -3.55 17.90
N THR A 20 -18.94 -2.48 17.66
CA THR A 20 -19.12 -1.90 16.33
C THR A 20 -17.82 -1.21 15.91
N VAL A 21 -17.32 -1.58 14.73
CA VAL A 21 -16.11 -1.01 14.13
C VAL A 21 -16.46 -0.46 12.74
N THR A 22 -16.11 0.79 12.47
CA THR A 22 -16.24 1.40 11.15
C THR A 22 -14.99 1.15 10.32
N THR A 23 -15.13 0.56 9.12
CA THR A 23 -13.99 0.19 8.28
C THR A 23 -14.30 0.30 6.78
N GLY A 24 -13.33 0.82 6.01
CA GLY A 24 -13.33 0.86 4.54
C GLY A 24 -12.43 -0.23 3.91
N ILE A 25 -12.14 -1.30 4.66
CA ILE A 25 -11.31 -2.43 4.17
C ILE A 25 -12.04 -3.26 3.11
N PHE A 26 -13.37 -3.19 3.08
CA PHE A 26 -14.19 -3.90 2.11
C PHE A 26 -14.33 -3.04 0.86
N LYS A 27 -13.48 -3.30 -0.12
CA LYS A 27 -13.56 -2.72 -1.46
C LYS A 27 -13.97 -3.78 -2.46
N GLU A 28 -14.64 -3.35 -3.51
CA GLU A 28 -15.11 -4.19 -4.61
C GLU A 28 -14.71 -3.55 -5.94
N PRO A 29 -14.42 -4.36 -6.97
CA PRO A 29 -14.13 -3.86 -8.31
C PRO A 29 -15.27 -3.00 -8.85
N VAL A 30 -14.92 -1.91 -9.54
CA VAL A 30 -15.88 -1.06 -10.26
C VAL A 30 -15.56 -1.00 -11.73
N GLU A 31 -16.62 -0.82 -12.54
CA GLU A 31 -16.51 -0.64 -13.98
C GLU A 31 -16.28 0.83 -14.36
N GLY A 32 -15.62 1.05 -15.50
CA GLY A 32 -15.39 2.37 -16.05
C GLY A 32 -14.24 3.14 -15.40
N GLN A 33 -14.18 4.43 -15.72
CA GLN A 33 -13.17 5.36 -15.22
C GLN A 33 -13.64 5.96 -13.90
N VAL A 34 -12.73 6.06 -12.94
CA VAL A 34 -12.95 6.62 -11.61
C VAL A 34 -12.01 7.79 -11.41
N MET A 35 -12.51 8.89 -10.85
CA MET A 35 -11.67 10.03 -10.52
C MET A 35 -10.80 9.69 -9.30
N MET A 36 -9.49 9.73 -9.47
CA MET A 36 -8.49 9.70 -8.42
C MET A 36 -8.29 11.12 -7.88
N ARG A 37 -8.69 11.32 -6.64
CA ARG A 37 -8.58 12.57 -5.88
C ARG A 37 -7.34 12.58 -5.02
N SER A 38 -7.01 13.75 -4.49
CA SER A 38 -5.87 13.98 -3.60
C SER A 38 -5.84 13.08 -2.34
N LEU A 39 -6.97 12.50 -1.94
CA LEU A 39 -7.09 11.72 -0.70
C LEU A 39 -7.62 10.28 -0.89
N ASN A 40 -8.24 9.97 -2.02
CA ASN A 40 -8.93 8.71 -2.30
C ASN A 40 -9.37 8.65 -3.77
N LEU A 41 -10.11 7.61 -4.15
CA LEU A 41 -10.88 7.59 -5.39
C LEU A 41 -12.34 7.97 -5.13
N ASP A 42 -13.02 8.54 -6.12
CA ASP A 42 -14.47 8.75 -6.07
C ASP A 42 -15.17 7.38 -5.87
N GLY A 43 -16.11 7.32 -4.93
CA GLY A 43 -16.73 6.07 -4.48
C GLY A 43 -15.98 5.32 -3.37
N ASP A 44 -14.73 5.71 -3.07
CA ASP A 44 -13.96 5.18 -1.94
C ASP A 44 -13.97 6.16 -0.77
N ARG A 45 -13.88 5.67 0.46
CA ARG A 45 -13.62 6.54 1.62
C ARG A 45 -12.80 5.83 2.69
N GLN A 46 -11.81 6.53 3.20
CA GLN A 46 -11.00 6.09 4.31
C GLN A 46 -11.75 6.32 5.62
N ALA A 47 -11.90 5.26 6.43
CA ALA A 47 -12.66 5.34 7.69
C ALA A 47 -11.95 6.15 8.78
N ASP A 48 -10.62 6.29 8.70
CA ASP A 48 -9.81 7.02 9.68
C ASP A 48 -8.58 7.63 8.99
N LEU A 49 -8.60 8.95 8.84
CA LEU A 49 -7.54 9.73 8.18
C LEU A 49 -6.30 9.94 9.07
N SER A 50 -6.40 9.72 10.39
CA SER A 50 -5.28 9.92 11.31
C SER A 50 -4.27 8.77 11.27
N VAL A 51 -4.73 7.55 10.97
CA VAL A 51 -3.89 6.34 10.98
C VAL A 51 -3.84 5.63 9.62
N HIS A 52 -4.98 5.51 8.94
CA HIS A 52 -5.16 4.62 7.79
C HIS A 52 -5.37 5.34 6.47
N GLY A 53 -5.06 6.63 6.43
CA GLY A 53 -5.39 7.50 5.33
C GLY A 53 -4.51 8.74 5.26
N GLY A 54 -5.03 9.76 4.59
CA GLY A 54 -4.33 11.01 4.34
C GLY A 54 -3.55 11.01 3.03
N LYS A 55 -2.92 12.15 2.74
CA LYS A 55 -2.25 12.41 1.45
C LYS A 55 -1.19 11.36 1.09
N ASP A 56 -0.45 10.89 2.09
CA ASP A 56 0.62 9.90 1.88
C ASP A 56 0.09 8.46 1.70
N LYS A 57 -1.22 8.24 1.88
CA LYS A 57 -1.87 6.93 1.78
C LYS A 57 -3.13 7.00 0.93
N ALA A 58 -3.18 7.91 -0.04
CA ALA A 58 -4.38 8.23 -0.80
C ALA A 58 -4.90 7.00 -1.59
N VAL A 59 -3.99 6.27 -2.24
CA VAL A 59 -4.33 5.12 -3.07
C VAL A 59 -3.43 3.94 -2.70
N TYR A 60 -4.02 2.79 -2.39
CA TYR A 60 -3.29 1.56 -2.09
C TYR A 60 -3.20 0.67 -3.33
N ALA A 61 -1.99 0.29 -3.74
CA ALA A 61 -1.75 -0.66 -4.81
C ALA A 61 -1.27 -2.01 -4.28
N TYR A 62 -1.81 -3.09 -4.86
CA TYR A 62 -1.40 -4.46 -4.56
C TYR A 62 -1.09 -5.23 -5.85
N PRO A 63 0.13 -5.79 -5.99
CA PRO A 63 0.50 -6.57 -7.16
C PRO A 63 -0.35 -7.84 -7.30
N PHE A 64 -0.84 -8.09 -8.50
CA PHE A 64 -1.61 -9.27 -8.86
C PHE A 64 -0.80 -10.55 -8.67
N GLU A 65 0.51 -10.50 -8.92
CA GLU A 65 1.46 -11.58 -8.78
C GLU A 65 1.39 -12.23 -7.38
N HIS A 66 1.05 -11.44 -6.36
CA HIS A 66 0.95 -11.91 -4.98
C HIS A 66 -0.30 -12.76 -4.75
N TYR A 67 -1.36 -12.59 -5.53
CA TYR A 67 -2.57 -13.40 -5.41
C TYR A 67 -2.27 -14.89 -5.63
N ASP A 68 -1.35 -15.25 -6.52
CA ASP A 68 -0.98 -16.65 -6.75
C ASP A 68 -0.20 -17.26 -5.58
N TYR A 69 0.60 -16.46 -4.87
CA TYR A 69 1.17 -16.88 -3.58
C TYR A 69 0.05 -17.13 -2.57
N TRP A 70 -0.89 -16.20 -2.42
CA TRP A 70 -1.95 -16.29 -1.41
C TRP A 70 -2.96 -17.40 -1.69
N ARG A 71 -3.34 -17.65 -2.94
CA ARG A 71 -4.21 -18.77 -3.33
C ARG A 71 -3.59 -20.11 -2.99
N ARG A 72 -2.27 -20.26 -3.15
CA ARG A 72 -1.54 -21.47 -2.70
C ARG A 72 -1.46 -21.55 -1.18
N LYS A 73 -1.28 -20.42 -0.51
CA LYS A 73 -1.18 -20.35 0.96
C LYS A 73 -2.52 -20.58 1.67
N LEU A 74 -3.62 -20.19 1.03
CA LEU A 74 -4.98 -20.17 1.55
C LEU A 74 -5.95 -20.80 0.52
N PRO A 75 -5.81 -22.09 0.19
CA PRO A 75 -6.54 -22.72 -0.92
C PRO A 75 -8.06 -22.75 -0.71
N ASP A 76 -8.53 -22.70 0.53
CA ASP A 76 -9.96 -22.76 0.89
C ASP A 76 -10.62 -21.37 0.98
N MET A 77 -9.91 -20.30 0.62
CA MET A 77 -10.41 -18.93 0.68
C MET A 77 -10.56 -18.36 -0.73
N ASP A 78 -11.72 -17.75 -0.99
CA ASP A 78 -11.85 -16.87 -2.15
C ASP A 78 -11.07 -15.57 -1.89
N LEU A 79 -10.26 -15.17 -2.88
CA LEU A 79 -9.39 -14.00 -2.83
C LEU A 79 -9.69 -13.12 -4.04
N PRO A 80 -10.85 -12.43 -4.05
CA PRO A 80 -11.20 -11.51 -5.12
C PRO A 80 -10.30 -10.28 -5.09
N TRP A 81 -10.25 -9.53 -6.19
CA TRP A 81 -9.57 -8.24 -6.21
C TRP A 81 -10.19 -7.28 -5.19
N GLY A 82 -9.34 -6.52 -4.49
CA GLY A 82 -9.73 -5.74 -3.31
C GLY A 82 -9.69 -6.53 -1.99
N MET A 83 -9.29 -7.81 -2.00
CA MET A 83 -9.25 -8.64 -0.77
C MET A 83 -8.29 -8.07 0.28
N PHE A 84 -7.18 -7.46 -0.14
CA PHE A 84 -6.23 -6.82 0.77
C PHE A 84 -6.64 -5.38 1.13
N GLY A 85 -7.76 -4.91 0.58
CA GLY A 85 -8.29 -3.56 0.72
C GLY A 85 -7.64 -2.56 -0.23
N GLU A 86 -6.97 -3.04 -1.27
CA GLU A 86 -6.31 -2.23 -2.29
C GLU A 86 -7.30 -1.51 -3.19
N ASN A 87 -6.92 -0.30 -3.59
CA ASN A 87 -7.64 0.49 -4.57
C ASN A 87 -7.27 0.07 -5.99
N LEU A 88 -6.00 -0.26 -6.22
CA LEU A 88 -5.49 -0.67 -7.52
C LEU A 88 -4.91 -2.08 -7.40
N THR A 89 -5.46 -3.02 -8.16
CA THR A 89 -4.78 -4.28 -8.42
C THR A 89 -3.94 -4.10 -9.68
N THR A 90 -2.62 -4.28 -9.57
CA THR A 90 -1.65 -3.94 -10.63
C THR A 90 -0.86 -5.14 -11.10
N VAL A 91 -0.34 -5.10 -12.33
CA VAL A 91 0.58 -6.11 -12.88
C VAL A 91 1.91 -5.45 -13.25
N GLY A 92 3.01 -6.13 -12.91
CA GLY A 92 4.40 -5.79 -13.19
C GLY A 92 4.98 -4.67 -12.32
N LEU A 93 4.37 -4.39 -11.17
CA LEU A 93 4.70 -3.25 -10.31
C LEU A 93 4.98 -3.74 -8.89
N LEU A 94 6.15 -4.37 -8.69
CA LEU A 94 6.52 -5.09 -7.46
C LEU A 94 7.33 -4.23 -6.48
N GLU A 95 7.32 -4.61 -5.21
CA GLU A 95 7.94 -3.86 -4.11
C GLU A 95 9.46 -3.74 -4.21
N ASP A 96 10.12 -4.70 -4.85
CA ASP A 96 11.57 -4.75 -5.07
C ASP A 96 12.02 -4.00 -6.33
N GLU A 97 11.08 -3.64 -7.20
CA GLU A 97 11.36 -2.90 -8.43
C GLU A 97 10.99 -1.42 -8.33
N VAL A 98 10.23 -1.03 -7.31
CA VAL A 98 9.67 0.32 -7.14
C VAL A 98 10.31 1.03 -5.95
N ASN A 99 10.80 2.25 -6.16
CA ASN A 99 11.39 3.07 -5.10
C ASN A 99 10.37 3.98 -4.43
N ILE A 100 10.58 4.26 -3.14
CA ILE A 100 9.89 5.37 -2.47
C ILE A 100 10.30 6.68 -3.17
N GLY A 101 9.32 7.48 -3.57
CA GLY A 101 9.51 8.70 -4.35
C GLY A 101 9.40 8.51 -5.86
N ASP A 102 9.34 7.27 -6.38
CA ASP A 102 9.08 7.04 -7.81
C ASP A 102 7.73 7.67 -8.20
N ARG A 103 7.70 8.33 -9.35
CA ARG A 103 6.49 8.97 -9.89
C ARG A 103 5.97 8.21 -11.09
N PHE A 104 4.67 7.99 -11.13
CA PHE A 104 4.01 7.27 -12.22
C PHE A 104 2.84 8.07 -12.77
N ARG A 105 2.61 7.92 -14.08
CA ARG A 105 1.34 8.27 -14.71
C ARG A 105 0.45 7.04 -14.74
N ILE A 106 -0.79 7.19 -14.31
CA ILE A 106 -1.84 6.16 -14.39
C ILE A 106 -3.08 6.84 -14.96
N GLY A 107 -3.56 6.39 -16.13
CA GLY A 107 -4.62 7.11 -16.84
C GLY A 107 -4.24 8.58 -17.05
N SER A 108 -5.05 9.50 -16.53
CA SER A 108 -4.74 10.94 -16.55
C SER A 108 -4.20 11.49 -15.23
N ALA A 109 -3.97 10.64 -14.22
CA ALA A 109 -3.45 11.02 -12.91
C ALA A 109 -1.93 10.87 -12.82
N GLU A 110 -1.30 11.68 -11.96
CA GLU A 110 0.10 11.50 -11.57
C GLU A 110 0.18 11.19 -10.09
N VAL A 111 0.95 10.15 -9.76
CA VAL A 111 1.09 9.63 -8.41
C VAL A 111 2.56 9.47 -8.03
N MET A 112 2.84 9.45 -6.73
CA MET A 112 4.16 9.21 -6.16
C MET A 112 4.11 8.11 -5.11
N VAL A 113 5.03 7.16 -5.16
CA VAL A 113 5.15 6.08 -4.18
C VAL A 113 5.60 6.66 -2.84
N THR A 114 4.95 6.30 -1.74
CA THR A 114 5.22 6.91 -0.43
C THR A 114 5.71 5.92 0.61
N GLN A 115 5.04 4.77 0.76
CA GLN A 115 5.38 3.82 1.82
C GLN A 115 4.74 2.44 1.59
N PRO A 116 5.32 1.37 2.15
CA PRO A 116 4.68 0.07 2.17
C PRO A 116 3.38 0.09 2.99
N ARG A 117 2.54 -0.91 2.75
CA ARG A 117 1.34 -1.15 3.55
C ARG A 117 1.66 -2.12 4.70
N MET A 118 1.75 -1.60 5.93
CA MET A 118 1.96 -2.42 7.12
C MET A 118 0.64 -3.01 7.67
N PRO A 119 0.58 -4.32 8.00
CA PRO A 119 -0.67 -4.98 8.37
C PRO A 119 -1.33 -4.35 9.60
N CYS A 120 -2.66 -4.35 9.64
CA CYS A 120 -3.43 -3.84 10.78
C CYS A 120 -4.62 -4.75 11.09
N TYR A 121 -5.29 -4.52 12.22
CA TYR A 121 -6.37 -5.39 12.67
C TYR A 121 -7.57 -5.47 11.71
N LYS A 122 -7.76 -4.46 10.84
CA LYS A 122 -8.81 -4.48 9.80
C LYS A 122 -8.59 -5.60 8.77
N LEU A 123 -7.35 -6.06 8.58
CA LEU A 123 -7.06 -7.22 7.74
C LEU A 123 -7.62 -8.51 8.37
N LEU A 124 -7.51 -8.64 9.70
CA LEU A 124 -8.11 -9.76 10.45
C LEU A 124 -9.63 -9.82 10.24
N ILE A 125 -10.27 -8.64 10.22
CA ILE A 125 -11.71 -8.49 10.00
C ILE A 125 -12.08 -8.95 8.58
N LYS A 126 -11.35 -8.46 7.56
CA LYS A 126 -11.62 -8.79 6.15
C LYS A 126 -11.42 -10.27 5.85
N PHE A 127 -10.37 -10.89 6.40
CA PHE A 127 -10.08 -12.31 6.19
C PHE A 127 -10.82 -13.25 7.16
N GLY A 128 -11.44 -12.73 8.21
CA GLY A 128 -12.10 -13.54 9.23
C GLY A 128 -11.16 -14.43 10.06
N ARG A 129 -9.85 -14.17 10.06
CA ARG A 129 -8.84 -15.00 10.72
C ARG A 129 -7.72 -14.18 11.34
N ALA A 130 -7.20 -14.64 12.47
CA ALA A 130 -6.28 -13.86 13.29
C ALA A 130 -4.80 -13.95 12.84
N ASP A 131 -4.44 -15.07 12.25
CA ASP A 131 -3.08 -15.38 11.81
C ASP A 131 -2.66 -14.61 10.55
N ILE A 132 -3.61 -14.05 9.78
CA ILE A 132 -3.32 -13.33 8.53
C ILE A 132 -2.38 -12.14 8.74
N VAL A 133 -2.43 -11.44 9.87
CA VAL A 133 -1.55 -10.29 10.11
C VAL A 133 -0.10 -10.72 10.18
N LYS A 134 0.18 -11.84 10.87
CA LYS A 134 1.53 -12.40 10.94
C LYS A 134 1.96 -12.93 9.58
N GLN A 135 1.09 -13.72 8.91
CA GLN A 135 1.41 -14.26 7.58
C GLN A 135 1.67 -13.17 6.55
N PHE A 136 0.88 -12.09 6.56
CA PHE A 136 1.02 -10.96 5.65
C PHE A 136 2.36 -10.26 5.86
N LEU A 137 2.69 -9.95 7.12
CA LEU A 137 4.00 -9.39 7.44
C LEU A 137 5.11 -10.34 6.96
N ASP A 138 5.10 -11.61 7.40
CA ASP A 138 6.11 -12.63 7.10
C ASP A 138 6.33 -12.83 5.59
N SER A 139 5.29 -12.67 4.77
CA SER A 139 5.39 -12.79 3.32
C SER A 139 6.19 -11.66 2.66
N ARG A 140 6.26 -10.48 3.30
CA ARG A 140 6.80 -9.21 2.74
C ARG A 140 6.09 -8.71 1.48
N LEU A 141 5.03 -9.40 1.04
CA LEU A 141 4.18 -9.06 -0.10
C LEU A 141 3.17 -8.00 0.33
N THR A 142 3.65 -6.80 0.63
CA THR A 142 2.86 -5.78 1.31
C THR A 142 2.02 -4.93 0.37
N GLY A 143 2.39 -4.80 -0.89
CA GLY A 143 2.01 -3.65 -1.72
C GLY A 143 2.47 -2.33 -1.10
N PHE A 144 1.95 -1.23 -1.61
CA PHE A 144 2.38 0.11 -1.21
C PHE A 144 1.35 1.18 -1.54
N TYR A 145 1.53 2.33 -0.91
CA TYR A 145 0.70 3.49 -1.11
C TYR A 145 1.30 4.46 -2.12
N PHE A 146 0.38 5.18 -2.75
CA PHE A 146 0.63 6.37 -3.53
C PHE A 146 0.04 7.60 -2.83
N SER A 147 0.75 8.72 -2.94
CA SER A 147 0.16 10.05 -2.89
C SER A 147 -0.20 10.51 -4.31
N VAL A 148 -1.19 11.40 -4.41
CA VAL A 148 -1.66 11.92 -5.69
C VAL A 148 -1.06 13.31 -5.89
N LEU A 149 -0.22 13.44 -6.92
CA LEU A 149 0.43 14.70 -7.31
C LEU A 149 -0.48 15.52 -8.24
N GLN A 150 -1.22 14.84 -9.11
CA GLN A 150 -2.21 15.43 -10.00
C GLN A 150 -3.44 14.53 -10.04
N GLU A 151 -4.61 15.09 -9.70
CA GLU A 151 -5.89 14.39 -9.81
C GLU A 151 -6.20 14.05 -11.26
N GLY A 152 -6.87 12.93 -11.49
CA GLY A 152 -7.17 12.45 -12.83
C GLY A 152 -8.03 11.19 -12.83
N GLN A 153 -8.47 10.78 -14.01
CA GLN A 153 -9.25 9.56 -14.17
C GLN A 153 -8.33 8.35 -14.31
N VAL A 154 -8.72 7.26 -13.63
CA VAL A 154 -8.09 5.95 -13.74
C VAL A 154 -9.15 4.86 -13.91
N GLY A 155 -8.82 3.81 -14.65
CA GLY A 155 -9.70 2.67 -14.88
C GLY A 155 -8.93 1.38 -15.10
N ASN A 156 -9.69 0.28 -15.16
CA ASN A 156 -9.16 -0.99 -15.61
C ASN A 156 -8.57 -0.85 -17.02
N GLY A 157 -7.39 -1.42 -17.24
CA GLY A 157 -6.66 -1.39 -18.50
C GLY A 157 -5.65 -0.25 -18.62
N ASP A 158 -5.67 0.74 -17.72
CA ASP A 158 -4.74 1.85 -17.78
C ASP A 158 -3.29 1.41 -17.56
N THR A 159 -2.40 1.90 -18.42
CA THR A 159 -0.97 1.65 -18.30
C THR A 159 -0.39 2.50 -17.17
N LEU A 160 0.47 1.90 -16.34
CA LEU A 160 1.32 2.66 -15.42
C LEU A 160 2.65 2.93 -16.10
N SER A 161 3.00 4.21 -16.26
CA SER A 161 4.25 4.64 -16.88
C SER A 161 5.12 5.37 -15.87
N LEU A 162 6.35 4.92 -15.67
CA LEU A 162 7.32 5.62 -14.81
C LEU A 162 7.65 6.98 -15.43
N ILE A 163 7.42 8.06 -14.68
CA ILE A 163 7.76 9.43 -15.05
C ILE A 163 9.17 9.76 -14.59
N SER A 164 9.50 9.43 -13.34
CA SER A 164 10.80 9.69 -12.75
C SER A 164 11.10 8.70 -11.64
N ARG A 165 12.38 8.32 -11.52
CA ARG A 165 12.89 7.48 -10.45
C ARG A 165 13.50 8.32 -9.33
N ASP A 166 13.26 7.94 -8.08
CA ASP A 166 13.93 8.56 -6.92
C ASP A 166 15.41 8.19 -6.88
N SER A 167 16.26 9.18 -6.61
CA SER A 167 17.72 9.04 -6.66
C SER A 167 18.33 8.36 -5.44
N ASN A 168 17.62 8.29 -4.31
CA ASN A 168 18.10 7.58 -3.11
C ASN A 168 18.10 6.06 -3.32
N ASN A 169 17.36 5.57 -4.32
CA ASN A 169 17.28 4.16 -4.69
C ASN A 169 16.95 3.25 -3.50
N VAL A 170 15.86 3.60 -2.80
CA VAL A 170 15.32 2.85 -1.67
C VAL A 170 14.00 2.24 -2.10
N THR A 171 13.98 0.91 -2.24
CA THR A 171 12.80 0.18 -2.70
C THR A 171 11.72 0.14 -1.62
N VAL A 172 10.47 -0.14 -2.01
CA VAL A 172 9.41 -0.44 -1.03
C VAL A 172 9.81 -1.65 -0.17
N ALA A 173 10.39 -2.68 -0.81
CA ALA A 173 10.87 -3.87 -0.12
C ALA A 173 11.93 -3.54 0.94
N ASP A 174 12.85 -2.61 0.64
CA ASP A 174 13.87 -2.15 1.59
C ASP A 174 13.26 -1.55 2.86
N ILE A 175 12.23 -0.70 2.74
CA ILE A 175 11.53 -0.15 3.92
C ILE A 175 10.91 -1.27 4.75
N THR A 176 10.27 -2.25 4.11
CA THR A 176 9.67 -3.40 4.79
C THR A 176 10.74 -4.25 5.50
N ARG A 177 11.91 -4.47 4.88
CA ARG A 177 13.03 -5.22 5.47
C ARG A 177 13.63 -4.50 6.68
N LEU A 178 13.82 -3.19 6.59
CA LEU A 178 14.26 -2.35 7.71
C LEU A 178 13.25 -2.40 8.87
N TYR A 179 11.95 -2.31 8.58
CA TYR A 179 10.90 -2.41 9.59
C TYR A 179 10.90 -3.77 10.29
N ALA A 180 11.03 -4.85 9.50
CA ALA A 180 11.05 -6.22 10.00
C ALA A 180 12.35 -6.59 10.72
N ARG A 181 13.33 -5.68 10.79
CA ARG A 181 14.65 -5.87 11.44
C ARG A 181 15.41 -7.09 10.91
N GLU A 182 15.25 -7.38 9.63
CA GLU A 182 15.99 -8.47 8.98
C GLU A 182 17.45 -8.09 8.71
N THR A 183 17.75 -6.80 8.72
CA THR A 183 19.07 -6.27 8.45
C THR A 183 19.39 -5.14 9.42
N HIS A 184 20.68 -4.97 9.66
CA HIS A 184 21.25 -3.83 10.39
C HIS A 184 22.00 -2.91 9.41
N ASP A 185 21.46 -2.78 8.19
CA ASP A 185 22.04 -2.02 7.09
C ASP A 185 21.96 -0.51 7.39
N LEU A 186 23.04 0.01 7.97
CA LEU A 186 23.18 1.43 8.30
C LEU A 186 23.18 2.32 7.06
N GLU A 187 23.76 1.85 5.95
CA GLU A 187 23.78 2.62 4.71
C GLU A 187 22.36 2.77 4.15
N LEU A 188 21.58 1.70 4.14
CA LEU A 188 20.19 1.73 3.75
C LEU A 188 19.33 2.59 4.70
N LEU A 189 19.54 2.51 6.01
CA LEU A 189 18.88 3.40 6.98
C LEU A 189 19.19 4.86 6.67
N HIS A 190 20.46 5.20 6.41
CA HIS A 190 20.87 6.55 6.04
C HIS A 190 20.23 7.02 4.75
N ARG A 191 20.18 6.18 3.70
CA ARG A 191 19.47 6.53 2.45
C ARG A 191 17.97 6.73 2.69
N ALA A 192 17.33 5.83 3.43
CA ALA A 192 15.89 5.88 3.71
C ALA A 192 15.46 7.17 4.41
N VAL A 193 16.23 7.67 5.39
CA VAL A 193 15.90 8.93 6.09
C VAL A 193 16.08 10.18 5.21
N GLN A 194 16.83 10.11 4.11
CA GLN A 194 16.98 11.21 3.15
C GLN A 194 15.83 11.28 2.13
N VAL A 195 15.03 10.22 1.99
CA VAL A 195 13.93 10.20 1.02
C VAL A 195 12.84 11.17 1.45
N GLU A 196 12.65 12.26 0.73
CA GLU A 196 11.65 13.29 1.07
C GLU A 196 10.21 12.77 1.01
N ALA A 197 9.95 11.87 0.06
CA ALA A 197 8.64 11.24 -0.14
C ALA A 197 8.27 10.23 0.96
N LEU A 198 9.24 9.77 1.76
CA LEU A 198 8.98 8.85 2.85
C LEU A 198 8.36 9.63 4.02
N PRO A 199 7.15 9.25 4.52
CA PRO A 199 6.47 10.00 5.55
C PRO A 199 7.31 10.17 6.83
N THR A 200 7.18 11.32 7.49
CA THR A 200 8.02 11.69 8.64
C THR A 200 8.00 10.64 9.77
N GLY A 201 6.86 10.00 10.04
CA GLY A 201 6.79 8.93 11.05
C GLY A 201 7.71 7.73 10.75
N TRP A 202 7.94 7.42 9.47
CA TRP A 202 8.92 6.40 9.06
C TRP A 202 10.36 6.90 9.21
N ARG A 203 10.63 8.14 8.77
CA ARG A 203 11.96 8.74 8.90
C ARG A 203 12.39 8.88 10.36
N ASP A 204 11.51 9.35 11.24
CA ASP A 204 11.76 9.45 12.67
C ASP A 204 12.04 8.09 13.31
N TYR A 205 11.26 7.07 12.92
CA TYR A 205 11.47 5.69 13.38
C TYR A 205 12.86 5.17 13.00
N PHE A 206 13.28 5.37 11.75
CA PHE A 206 14.62 4.95 11.28
C PHE A 206 15.75 5.80 11.87
N GLN A 207 15.54 7.11 12.07
CA GLN A 207 16.51 7.97 12.75
C GLN A 207 16.77 7.48 14.17
N GLN A 208 15.72 7.09 14.91
CA GLN A 208 15.89 6.50 16.25
C GLN A 208 16.66 5.17 16.22
N GLN A 209 16.56 4.39 15.15
CA GLN A 209 17.36 3.17 15.00
C GLN A 209 18.84 3.51 14.76
N ILE A 210 19.13 4.46 13.86
CA ILE A 210 20.50 4.96 13.61
C ILE A 210 21.16 5.41 14.93
N GLU A 211 20.46 6.20 15.75
CA GLU A 211 21.00 6.69 17.02
C GLU A 211 21.26 5.58 18.06
N LYS A 212 20.54 4.45 17.98
CA LYS A 212 20.80 3.29 18.85
C LYS A 212 22.06 2.53 18.45
N PHE A 213 22.46 2.56 17.17
CA PHE A 213 23.71 1.92 16.72
C PHE A 213 24.96 2.73 17.06
N LYS A 214 24.82 4.02 17.35
CA LYS A 214 25.91 4.89 17.76
C LYS A 214 26.26 4.77 19.26
N ARG A 215 25.43 4.07 20.04
CA ARG A 215 25.62 3.85 21.48
C ARG A 215 26.20 2.47 21.73
#